data_AF-A0A519VJ80-F1
#
_entry.id   AF-A0A519VJ80-F1
#
_cell.length_a   1.000
_cell.length_b   1.000
_cell.length_c   1.000
_cell.angle_alpha   90.00
_cell.angle_beta   90.00
_cell.angle_gamma   90.00
#
_symmetry.space_group_name_H-M   'P 1'
#
loop_
_entity.id
_entity.type
_entity.pdbx_description
1 polymer ?
#
loop_
_entity_poly.entity_id
_entity_poly.type
_entity_poly.pdbx_seq_one_letter_code
_entity_poly.pdbx_strand_id
1 'polypeptide(L)'
;MVNNLKPFMDKNYHTLKAANNTSIAGSSMGGLISMYALATYPKVFGKAGVFSPAFWLAKPIEEDLKNALPNLKDSKIYFVAGTLEGKAMITDMNAVYQILNPNGKNKNIKLIEKADGEHKEWFWNREFTDFFKFIAK
;
A
#
# COMPACT_ATOMS: atom_id res chain seq x y z
N MET A 1 7.33 6.46 -13.40
CA MET A 1 6.48 7.35 -12.57
C MET A 1 7.29 8.48 -11.92
N VAL A 2 8.27 8.16 -11.06
CA VAL A 2 9.00 9.13 -10.22
C VAL A 2 9.78 10.19 -11.01
N ASN A 3 10.41 9.82 -12.13
CA ASN A 3 11.28 10.75 -12.89
C ASN A 3 10.55 11.54 -13.97
N ASN A 4 9.28 11.21 -14.27
CA ASN A 4 8.55 11.78 -15.40
C ASN A 4 7.18 12.31 -14.93
N LEU A 5 6.23 11.42 -14.66
CA LEU A 5 4.83 11.79 -14.38
C LEU A 5 4.67 12.64 -13.12
N LYS A 6 5.28 12.25 -11.98
CA LYS A 6 5.13 13.02 -10.74
C LYS A 6 5.74 14.45 -10.85
N PRO A 7 6.98 14.63 -11.35
CA PRO A 7 7.51 15.96 -11.63
C PRO A 7 6.66 16.78 -12.59
N PHE A 8 6.09 16.16 -13.62
CA PHE A 8 5.16 16.84 -14.52
C PHE A 8 3.91 17.31 -13.78
N MET A 9 3.27 16.45 -12.98
CA MET A 9 2.08 16.83 -12.20
C MET A 9 2.40 17.95 -11.19
N ASP A 10 3.51 17.84 -10.46
CA ASP A 10 3.95 18.83 -9.49
C ASP A 10 4.36 20.18 -10.10
N LYS A 11 4.69 20.20 -11.40
CA LYS A 11 5.01 21.43 -12.13
C LYS A 11 3.75 22.10 -12.69
N ASN A 12 2.78 21.31 -13.16
CA ASN A 12 1.63 21.82 -13.90
C ASN A 12 0.37 22.00 -13.04
N TYR A 13 0.35 21.48 -11.80
CA TYR A 13 -0.77 21.60 -10.88
C TYR A 13 -0.31 22.05 -9.49
N HIS A 14 -1.21 22.66 -8.72
CA HIS A 14 -0.96 23.08 -7.34
C HIS A 14 -0.98 21.90 -6.37
N THR A 15 0.09 21.12 -6.34
CA THR A 15 0.25 19.97 -5.45
C THR A 15 1.07 20.31 -4.21
N LEU A 16 0.78 19.61 -3.11
CA LEU A 16 1.69 19.53 -1.96
C LEU A 16 2.69 18.41 -2.22
N LYS A 17 3.94 18.77 -2.55
CA LYS A 17 4.93 17.85 -3.15
C LYS A 17 5.55 16.86 -2.16
N ALA A 18 5.52 17.18 -0.87
CA ALA A 18 6.15 16.38 0.18
C ALA A 18 5.59 14.96 0.24
N ALA A 19 6.43 13.99 0.63
CA ALA A 19 6.07 12.57 0.68
C ALA A 19 4.82 12.32 1.54
N ASN A 20 4.72 12.99 2.70
CA ASN A 20 3.56 12.90 3.58
C ASN A 20 2.24 13.41 2.96
N ASN A 21 2.28 14.11 1.82
CA ASN A 21 1.11 14.55 1.07
C ASN A 21 0.91 13.75 -0.23
N THR A 22 1.84 12.86 -0.57
CA THR A 22 1.79 12.07 -1.80
C THR A 22 1.46 10.61 -1.47
N SER A 23 0.39 10.11 -2.09
CA SER A 23 -0.08 8.73 -1.92
C SER A 23 -0.03 7.96 -3.24
N ILE A 24 0.21 6.66 -3.17
CA ILE A 24 0.07 5.73 -4.29
C ILE A 24 -0.86 4.60 -3.90
N ALA A 25 -1.73 4.14 -4.79
CA ALA A 25 -2.63 3.05 -4.47
C ALA A 25 -2.96 2.21 -5.71
N GLY A 26 -3.25 0.94 -5.48
CA GLY A 26 -3.68 0.03 -6.54
C GLY A 26 -4.17 -1.29 -5.99
N SER A 27 -4.85 -2.04 -6.87
CA SER A 27 -5.35 -3.38 -6.58
C SER A 27 -4.56 -4.46 -7.31
N SER A 28 -4.56 -5.69 -6.79
CA SER A 28 -3.89 -6.83 -7.43
C SER A 28 -2.40 -6.55 -7.66
N MET A 29 -1.91 -6.67 -8.89
CA MET A 29 -0.55 -6.26 -9.27
C MET A 29 -0.28 -4.78 -8.96
N GLY A 30 -1.28 -3.90 -9.08
CA GLY A 30 -1.18 -2.50 -8.69
C GLY A 30 -0.96 -2.30 -7.18
N GLY A 31 -1.48 -3.21 -6.35
CA GLY A 31 -1.23 -3.21 -4.90
C GLY A 31 0.24 -3.55 -4.59
N LEU A 32 0.78 -4.58 -5.25
CA LEU A 32 2.20 -4.92 -5.19
C LEU A 32 3.07 -3.72 -5.65
N ILE A 33 2.77 -3.14 -6.81
CA ILE A 33 3.52 -1.99 -7.36
C ILE A 33 3.47 -0.80 -6.40
N SER A 34 2.31 -0.54 -5.76
CA SER A 34 2.15 0.55 -4.80
C SER A 34 3.01 0.36 -3.56
N MET A 35 3.04 -0.85 -3.00
CA MET A 35 3.89 -1.17 -1.86
C MET A 35 5.38 -1.05 -2.22
N TYR A 36 5.77 -1.60 -3.37
CA TYR A 36 7.13 -1.51 -3.87
C TYR A 36 7.57 -0.06 -4.09
N ALA A 37 6.74 0.77 -4.73
CA ALA A 37 7.05 2.17 -4.98
C ALA A 37 7.25 2.97 -3.69
N LEU A 38 6.43 2.71 -2.65
CA LEU A 38 6.62 3.30 -1.32
C LEU A 38 7.96 2.88 -0.69
N ALA A 39 8.27 1.58 -0.74
CA ALA A 39 9.50 1.02 -0.18
C ALA A 39 10.77 1.54 -0.87
N THR A 40 10.75 1.63 -2.20
CA THR A 40 11.89 2.08 -3.01
C THR A 40 12.03 3.61 -3.00
N TYR A 41 10.92 4.35 -2.96
CA TYR A 41 10.92 5.82 -3.04
C TYR A 41 10.18 6.48 -1.87
N PRO A 42 10.60 6.25 -0.61
CA PRO A 42 9.91 6.77 0.59
C PRO A 42 10.01 8.29 0.73
N LYS A 43 10.94 8.92 0.01
CA LYS A 43 11.05 10.39 -0.09
C LYS A 43 10.06 11.01 -1.09
N VAL A 44 9.39 10.18 -1.89
CA VAL A 44 8.41 10.60 -2.91
C VAL A 44 7.01 10.22 -2.49
N PHE A 45 6.79 8.98 -2.03
CA PHE A 45 5.52 8.51 -1.52
C PHE A 45 5.64 8.34 -0.01
N GLY A 46 4.70 8.90 0.74
CA GLY A 46 4.61 8.68 2.19
C GLY A 46 3.41 7.83 2.56
N LYS A 47 2.53 7.51 1.61
CA LYS A 47 1.32 6.74 1.86
C LYS A 47 1.03 5.73 0.76
N ALA A 48 0.60 4.53 1.13
CA ALA A 48 0.23 3.48 0.19
C ALA A 48 -1.13 2.84 0.48
N GLY A 49 -1.94 2.65 -0.56
CA GLY A 49 -3.13 1.81 -0.54
C GLY A 49 -2.86 0.50 -1.28
N VAL A 50 -2.97 -0.61 -0.57
CA VAL A 50 -2.55 -1.94 -1.03
C VAL A 50 -3.76 -2.88 -0.99
N PHE A 51 -4.47 -2.96 -2.11
CA PHE A 51 -5.73 -3.69 -2.21
C PHE A 51 -5.47 -5.05 -2.87
N SER A 52 -5.87 -6.14 -2.22
CA SER A 52 -5.79 -7.51 -2.74
C SER A 52 -4.43 -7.81 -3.43
N PRO A 53 -3.28 -7.57 -2.77
CA PRO A 53 -2.00 -7.44 -3.46
C PRO A 53 -1.47 -8.76 -4.02
N ALA A 54 -0.95 -8.72 -5.24
CA ALA A 54 -0.36 -9.89 -5.91
C ALA A 54 1.08 -10.21 -5.47
N PHE A 55 1.33 -10.33 -4.17
CA PHE A 55 2.70 -10.48 -3.62
C PHE A 55 3.42 -11.76 -4.08
N TRP A 56 2.69 -12.84 -4.39
CA TRP A 56 3.27 -14.07 -4.93
C TRP A 56 4.05 -13.88 -6.24
N LEU A 57 3.78 -12.81 -7.00
CA LEU A 57 4.49 -12.47 -8.24
C LEU A 57 5.90 -11.93 -7.98
N ALA A 58 6.15 -11.36 -6.80
CA ALA A 58 7.42 -10.76 -6.42
C ALA A 58 7.93 -11.38 -5.13
N LYS A 59 8.44 -12.61 -5.24
CA LYS A 59 9.04 -13.34 -4.11
C LYS A 59 10.09 -12.55 -3.29
N PRO A 60 10.94 -11.65 -3.83
CA PRO A 60 11.87 -10.88 -3.01
C PRO A 60 11.21 -9.74 -2.21
N ILE A 61 9.90 -9.47 -2.36
CA ILE A 61 9.25 -8.31 -1.73
C ILE A 61 9.42 -8.28 -0.21
N GLU A 62 9.42 -9.42 0.47
CA GLU A 62 9.64 -9.48 1.91
C GLU A 62 11.05 -9.02 2.32
N GLU A 63 12.06 -9.43 1.57
CA GLU A 63 13.46 -9.04 1.82
C GLU A 63 13.67 -7.56 1.49
N ASP A 64 13.15 -7.11 0.35
CA ASP A 64 13.16 -5.71 -0.05
C ASP A 64 12.52 -4.81 1.04
N LEU A 65 11.40 -5.26 1.61
CA LEU A 65 10.72 -4.53 2.69
C LEU A 65 11.49 -4.53 4.00
N LYS A 66 12.14 -5.64 4.38
CA LYS A 66 13.02 -5.68 5.56
C LYS A 66 14.15 -4.67 5.42
N ASN A 67 14.75 -4.56 4.24
CA ASN A 67 15.82 -3.61 3.94
C ASN A 67 15.30 -2.16 3.91
N ALA A 68 14.09 -1.92 3.42
CA ALA A 68 13.47 -0.60 3.35
C ALA A 68 12.90 -0.10 4.69
N LEU A 69 12.63 -1.00 5.65
CA LEU A 69 11.92 -0.73 6.91
C LEU A 69 12.41 0.52 7.67
N PRO A 70 13.74 0.79 7.80
CA PRO A 70 14.21 1.98 8.50
C PRO A 70 13.71 3.30 7.90
N ASN A 71 13.39 3.31 6.61
CA ASN A 71 12.93 4.48 5.86
C ASN A 71 11.39 4.62 5.84
N LEU A 72 10.65 3.66 6.39
CA LEU A 72 9.18 3.61 6.34
C LEU A 72 8.50 4.04 7.67
N LYS A 73 9.26 4.52 8.65
CA LYS A 73 8.77 4.84 10.00
C LYS A 73 7.56 5.78 10.03
N ASP A 74 7.56 6.78 9.15
CA ASP A 74 6.51 7.80 9.07
C ASP A 74 5.46 7.51 7.98
N SER A 75 5.57 6.36 7.30
CA SER A 75 4.67 6.02 6.20
C SER A 75 3.30 5.57 6.70
N LYS A 76 2.24 5.91 5.95
CA LYS A 76 0.89 5.36 6.15
C LYS A 76 0.57 4.26 5.15
N ILE A 77 0.24 3.06 5.60
CA ILE A 77 0.00 1.92 4.72
C ILE A 77 -1.34 1.28 5.06
N TYR A 78 -2.17 1.07 4.05
CA TYR A 78 -3.49 0.47 4.19
C TYR A 78 -3.57 -0.80 3.35
N PHE A 79 -3.55 -1.95 4.03
CA PHE A 79 -3.76 -3.25 3.42
C PHE A 79 -5.23 -3.64 3.53
N VAL A 80 -5.81 -4.11 2.42
CA VAL A 80 -7.15 -4.69 2.43
C VAL A 80 -7.25 -5.85 1.46
N ALA A 81 -7.82 -6.98 1.91
CA ALA A 81 -8.19 -8.09 1.04
C ALA A 81 -9.46 -8.78 1.54
N GLY A 82 -10.12 -9.48 0.65
CA GLY A 82 -11.29 -10.30 0.92
C GLY A 82 -10.92 -11.74 1.23
N THR A 83 -11.64 -12.38 2.16
CA THR A 83 -11.35 -13.78 2.50
C THR A 83 -11.78 -14.76 1.39
N LEU A 84 -12.68 -14.34 0.49
CA LEU A 84 -13.09 -15.16 -0.67
C LEU A 84 -12.03 -15.17 -1.79
N GLU A 85 -10.96 -14.38 -1.66
CA GLU A 85 -9.80 -14.41 -2.56
C GLU A 85 -8.89 -15.62 -2.31
N GLY A 86 -9.16 -16.36 -1.23
CA GLY A 86 -8.45 -17.58 -0.88
C GLY A 86 -7.37 -17.38 0.18
N LYS A 87 -7.03 -18.48 0.85
CA LYS A 87 -6.11 -18.49 2.00
C LYS A 87 -4.72 -17.95 1.65
N ALA A 88 -4.24 -18.19 0.44
CA ALA A 88 -2.93 -17.71 -0.03
C ALA A 88 -2.87 -16.17 -0.03
N MET A 89 -3.88 -15.50 -0.58
CA MET A 89 -3.96 -14.03 -0.59
C MET A 89 -3.84 -13.43 0.82
N ILE A 90 -4.63 -13.96 1.77
CA ILE A 90 -4.63 -13.48 3.16
C ILE A 90 -3.28 -13.78 3.83
N THR A 91 -2.73 -14.96 3.60
CA THR A 91 -1.45 -15.39 4.19
C THR A 91 -0.30 -14.51 3.71
N ASP A 92 -0.21 -14.26 2.40
CA ASP A 92 0.85 -13.44 1.79
C ASP A 92 0.73 -11.97 2.23
N MET A 93 -0.49 -11.41 2.24
CA MET A 93 -0.73 -10.06 2.74
C MET A 93 -0.35 -9.92 4.22
N ASN A 94 -0.69 -10.91 5.05
CA ASN A 94 -0.38 -10.90 6.48
C ASN A 94 1.12 -11.02 6.72
N ALA A 95 1.85 -11.85 5.97
CA ALA A 95 3.31 -11.95 6.07
C ALA A 95 3.98 -10.59 5.83
N VAL A 96 3.58 -9.88 4.77
CA VAL A 96 4.08 -8.53 4.47
C VAL A 96 3.70 -7.53 5.57
N TYR A 97 2.47 -7.55 6.06
CA TYR A 97 2.05 -6.69 7.16
C TYR A 97 2.88 -6.91 8.43
N GLN A 98 3.18 -8.17 8.78
CA GLN A 98 3.96 -8.50 9.98
C GLN A 98 5.40 -8.00 9.92
N ILE A 99 6.00 -7.91 8.72
CA ILE A 99 7.33 -7.28 8.54
C ILE A 99 7.28 -5.79 8.93
N LEU A 100 6.19 -5.11 8.55
CA LEU A 100 6.05 -3.66 8.71
C LEU A 100 5.52 -3.25 10.10
N ASN A 101 4.71 -4.10 10.72
CA ASN A 101 4.07 -3.83 12.01
C ASN A 101 3.99 -5.09 12.89
N PRO A 102 5.13 -5.68 13.30
CA PRO A 102 5.18 -6.98 13.97
C PRO A 102 4.42 -7.03 15.31
N ASN A 103 4.27 -5.88 15.97
CA ASN A 103 3.58 -5.78 17.26
C ASN A 103 2.14 -5.25 17.12
N GLY A 104 1.68 -4.93 15.91
CA GLY A 104 0.36 -4.35 15.66
C GLY A 104 0.14 -2.95 16.25
N LYS A 105 1.17 -2.31 16.81
CA LYS A 105 1.05 -1.04 17.56
C LYS A 105 1.14 0.20 16.67
N ASN A 106 1.72 0.09 15.47
CA ASN A 106 1.83 1.23 14.56
C ASN A 106 0.46 1.53 13.91
N LYS A 107 -0.19 2.60 14.39
CA LYS A 107 -1.51 3.04 13.87
C LYS A 107 -1.45 3.58 12.44
N ASN A 108 -0.25 3.88 11.92
CA ASN A 108 -0.06 4.25 10.53
C ASN A 108 -0.05 3.04 9.59
N ILE A 109 -0.17 1.81 10.08
CA ILE A 109 -0.24 0.61 9.24
C ILE A 109 -1.52 -0.13 9.60
N LYS A 110 -2.43 -0.25 8.64
CA LYS A 110 -3.71 -0.95 8.79
C LYS A 110 -3.73 -2.22 7.97
N LEU A 111 -4.32 -3.25 8.54
CA LEU A 111 -4.63 -4.53 7.90
C LEU A 111 -6.11 -4.78 8.04
N ILE A 112 -6.82 -4.92 6.92
CA ILE A 112 -8.26 -5.09 6.87
C ILE A 112 -8.58 -6.36 6.08
N GLU A 113 -9.30 -7.28 6.72
CA GLU A 113 -9.82 -8.47 6.07
C GLU A 113 -11.35 -8.40 6.05
N LYS A 114 -11.97 -8.70 4.91
CA LYS A 114 -13.43 -8.65 4.74
C LYS A 114 -13.97 -10.01 4.32
N ALA A 115 -14.90 -10.54 5.11
CA ALA A 115 -15.47 -11.86 4.93
C ALA A 115 -16.15 -12.05 3.56
N ASP A 116 -16.72 -10.97 3.02
CA ASP A 116 -17.45 -10.93 1.76
C ASP A 116 -16.62 -10.45 0.58
N GLY A 117 -15.37 -10.05 0.81
CA GLY A 117 -14.53 -9.48 -0.23
C GLY A 117 -14.07 -10.54 -1.23
N GLU A 118 -14.11 -10.19 -2.51
CA GLU A 118 -13.62 -10.98 -3.65
C GLU A 118 -12.57 -10.18 -4.43
N HIS A 119 -11.83 -10.86 -5.32
CA HIS A 119 -10.83 -10.22 -6.19
C HIS A 119 -11.50 -9.50 -7.36
N LYS A 120 -12.29 -8.46 -7.06
CA LYS A 120 -13.17 -7.76 -8.00
C LYS A 120 -13.20 -6.26 -7.73
N GLU A 121 -13.50 -5.49 -8.78
CA GLU A 121 -13.52 -4.03 -8.76
C GLU A 121 -14.56 -3.45 -7.79
N TRP A 122 -15.71 -4.11 -7.65
CA TRP A 122 -16.75 -3.67 -6.71
C TRP A 122 -16.22 -3.61 -5.28
N PHE A 123 -15.39 -4.58 -4.90
CA PHE A 123 -14.82 -4.68 -3.56
C PHE A 123 -13.79 -3.56 -3.35
N TRP A 124 -12.86 -3.39 -4.29
CA TRP A 124 -11.85 -2.32 -4.21
C TRP A 124 -12.47 -0.93 -4.20
N ASN A 125 -13.53 -0.70 -4.99
CA ASN A 125 -14.28 0.55 -4.99
C ASN A 125 -14.91 0.84 -3.62
N ARG A 126 -15.54 -0.16 -3.00
CA ARG A 126 -16.12 -0.04 -1.65
C ARG A 126 -15.07 0.34 -0.62
N GLU A 127 -13.94 -0.37 -0.59
CA GLU A 127 -12.89 -0.17 0.42
C GLU A 127 -12.07 1.11 0.19
N PHE A 128 -12.05 1.66 -1.04
CA PHE A 128 -11.30 2.87 -1.37
C PHE A 128 -11.68 4.06 -0.48
N THR A 129 -12.95 4.19 -0.11
CA THR A 129 -13.43 5.29 0.72
C THR A 129 -12.76 5.31 2.10
N ASP A 130 -12.59 4.15 2.72
CA ASP A 130 -11.99 4.05 4.06
C ASP A 130 -10.47 4.20 4.00
N PHE A 131 -9.83 3.71 2.94
CA PHE A 131 -8.45 4.05 2.62
C PHE A 131 -8.26 5.58 2.52
N PHE A 132 -9.09 6.26 1.72
CA PHE A 132 -8.98 7.71 1.51
C PHE A 132 -9.11 8.48 2.82
N LYS A 133 -10.10 8.15 3.66
CA LYS A 133 -10.26 8.74 4.99
C LYS A 133 -9.06 8.50 5.90
N PHE A 134 -8.39 7.36 5.76
CA PHE A 134 -7.22 7.02 6.56
C PHE A 134 -5.99 7.85 6.18
N ILE A 135 -5.79 8.11 4.88
CA ILE A 135 -4.65 8.90 4.39
C ILE A 135 -4.88 10.42 4.42
N ALA A 136 -6.12 10.87 4.44
CA ALA A 136 -6.47 12.30 4.50
C ALA A 136 -6.32 12.92 5.89
N LYS A 137 -6.29 12.08 6.93
CA LYS A 137 -5.90 12.46 8.30
C LYS A 137 -4.38 12.51 8.44
#